data_AF-A0A5C8HKP9-F1
#
_entry.id   AF-A0A5C8HKP9-F1
#
_cell.length_a   1.000
_cell.length_b   1.000
_cell.length_c   1.000
_cell.angle_alpha   90.00
_cell.angle_beta   90.00
_cell.angle_gamma   90.00
#
_symmetry.space_group_name_H-M   'P 1'
#
loop_
_entity.id
_entity.type
_entity.pdbx_description
1 polymer ?
#
loop_
_entity_poly.entity_id
_entity_poly.type
_entity_poly.pdbx_seq_one_letter_code
_entity_poly.pdbx_strand_id
1 'polypeptide(L)' 'MATKTRVSEAHVQRVLAEVQAGQQTAGAEMSPEGLELLARQVRGEVTADEAVAEVIARAEARFAPAR' A
#
# COMPACT_ATOMS: atom_id res chain seq x y z
N MET A 1 2.00 -5.70 26.09
CA MET A 1 2.48 -5.83 24.70
C MET A 1 1.54 -6.79 23.99
N ALA A 2 0.59 -6.26 23.22
CA ALA A 2 -0.29 -7.12 22.42
C ALA A 2 0.57 -7.81 21.37
N THR A 3 0.69 -9.13 21.43
CA THR A 3 1.25 -9.94 20.36
C THR A 3 0.38 -9.72 19.13
N LYS A 4 0.78 -8.81 18.23
CA LYS A 4 0.18 -8.71 16.89
C LYS A 4 0.38 -10.08 16.25
N THR A 5 -0.68 -10.87 16.15
CA THR A 5 -0.64 -12.15 15.43
C THR A 5 -0.14 -11.85 14.03
N ARG A 6 1.01 -12.42 13.66
CA ARG A 6 1.59 -12.24 12.33
C ARG A 6 0.59 -12.81 11.32
N VAL A 7 0.12 -11.96 10.41
CA VAL A 7 -0.74 -12.37 9.28
C VAL A 7 0.02 -13.34 8.39
N SER A 8 -0.67 -14.37 7.89
CA SER A 8 -0.06 -15.33 6.97
C SER A 8 0.21 -14.68 5.62
N GLU A 9 1.25 -15.14 4.92
CA GLU A 9 1.56 -14.63 3.58
C GLU A 9 0.40 -14.90 2.60
N ALA A 10 -0.29 -16.04 2.74
CA ALA A 10 -1.49 -16.33 1.96
C ALA A 10 -2.61 -15.28 2.16
N HIS A 11 -2.76 -14.74 3.37
CA HIS A 11 -3.71 -13.66 3.63
C HIS A 11 -3.27 -12.37 2.94
N VAL A 12 -1.98 -12.02 3.02
CA VAL A 12 -1.42 -10.85 2.34
C VAL A 12 -1.67 -10.93 0.84
N GLN A 13 -1.35 -12.05 0.20
CA GLN A 13 -1.55 -12.26 -1.24
C GLN A 13 -3.02 -12.16 -1.65
N ARG A 14 -3.94 -12.70 -0.84
CA ARG A 14 -5.39 -12.58 -1.10
C ARG A 14 -5.84 -11.11 -1.08
N VAL A 15 -5.43 -10.34 -0.07
CA VAL A 15 -5.82 -8.92 0.03
C VAL A 15 -5.21 -8.10 -1.12
N LEU A 16 -3.95 -8.36 -1.49
CA LEU A 16 -3.32 -7.72 -2.65
C LEU A 16 -4.11 -7.98 -3.94
N ALA A 17 -4.53 -9.24 -4.17
CA ALA A 17 -5.33 -9.60 -5.33
C ALA A 17 -6.71 -8.92 -5.35
N GLU A 18 -7.39 -8.88 -4.20
CA GLU A 18 -8.70 -8.21 -4.06
C GLU A 18 -8.60 -6.71 -4.35
N VAL A 19 -7.58 -6.02 -3.81
CA VAL A 19 -7.39 -4.59 -4.06
C VAL A 19 -7.01 -4.34 -5.52
N GLN A 20 -6.11 -5.14 -6.09
CA GLN A 20 -5.73 -5.04 -7.51
C GLN A 20 -6.93 -5.20 -8.44
N ALA A 21 -7.82 -6.17 -8.17
CA ALA A 21 -9.04 -6.36 -8.94
C ALA A 21 -9.99 -5.15 -8.81
N GLY A 22 -10.08 -4.55 -7.61
CA GLY A 22 -10.81 -3.31 -7.38
C GLY A 22 -10.27 -2.14 -8.21
N GLN A 23 -8.95 -1.96 -8.25
CA GLN A 23 -8.31 -0.92 -9.08
C GLN A 23 -8.57 -1.14 -10.57
N GLN A 24 -8.42 -2.38 -11.05
CA GLN A 24 -8.70 -2.74 -12.45
C GLN A 24 -10.15 -2.46 -12.84
N THR A 25 -11.09 -2.77 -11.95
CA THR A 25 -12.52 -2.46 -12.15
C THR A 25 -12.75 -0.95 -12.26
N ALA A 26 -11.97 -0.15 -11.55
CA ALA A 26 -11.99 1.31 -11.62
C ALA A 26 -11.19 1.88 -12.82
N GLY A 27 -10.63 1.04 -13.70
CA GLY A 27 -9.80 1.47 -14.82
C GLY A 27 -8.39 1.96 -14.42
N ALA A 28 -7.92 1.58 -13.23
CA ALA A 28 -6.61 1.93 -12.71
C ALA A 28 -5.72 0.69 -12.53
N GLU A 29 -4.41 0.92 -12.51
CA GLU A 29 -3.40 -0.10 -12.20
C GLU A 29 -2.59 0.34 -10.99
N MET A 30 -2.21 -0.62 -10.13
CA MET A 30 -1.31 -0.35 -9.02
C MET A 30 0.12 -0.34 -9.51
N SER A 31 0.88 0.68 -9.09
CA SER A 31 2.33 0.67 -9.31
C SER A 31 3.01 -0.38 -8.42
N PRO A 32 4.21 -0.87 -8.79
CA PRO A 32 5.00 -1.76 -7.95
C PRO A 32 5.20 -1.24 -6.53
N GLU A 33 5.48 0.05 -6.39
CA GLU A 33 5.69 0.70 -5.10
C GLU A 33 4.40 0.84 -4.28
N GLY A 34 3.24 0.91 -4.94
CA GLY A 34 1.93 0.86 -4.30
C GLY A 34 1.59 -0.55 -3.79
N LEU A 35 1.96 -1.60 -4.54
CA LEU A 35 1.80 -2.99 -4.11
C LEU A 35 2.66 -3.30 -2.87
N GLU A 36 3.90 -2.83 -2.85
CA GLU A 36 4.78 -2.98 -1.69
C GLU A 36 4.23 -2.27 -0.45
N LEU A 37 3.75 -1.04 -0.61
CA LEU A 37 3.17 -0.27 0.48
C LEU A 37 1.89 -0.90 1.04
N LEU A 38 1.02 -1.40 0.16
CA LEU A 38 -0.16 -2.15 0.57
C LEU A 38 0.21 -3.43 1.32
N ALA A 39 1.25 -4.15 0.89
CA ALA A 39 1.71 -5.34 1.60
C ALA A 39 2.21 -5.01 3.02
N ARG A 40 2.97 -3.93 3.18
CA ARG A 40 3.42 -3.43 4.50
C ARG A 40 2.22 -3.05 5.39
N GLN A 41 1.21 -2.39 4.82
CA GLN A 41 -0.02 -2.04 5.53
C GLN A 41 -0.79 -3.28 6.01
N VAL A 42 -0.98 -4.27 5.13
CA VAL A 42 -1.70 -5.52 5.47
C VAL A 42 -0.94 -6.29 6.56
N ARG A 43 0.39 -6.29 6.53
CA ARG A 43 1.24 -6.87 7.59
C ARG A 43 1.20 -6.08 8.91
N GLY A 44 0.63 -4.89 8.91
CA GLY A 44 0.56 -4.00 10.07
C GLY A 44 1.91 -3.38 10.45
N GLU A 45 2.84 -3.33 9.48
CA GLU A 45 4.15 -2.67 9.56
C GLU A 45 4.01 -1.15 9.45
N VAL A 46 2.98 -0.70 8.73
CA VAL A 46 2.52 0.69 8.69
C VAL A 46 1.01 0.74 8.87
N THR A 47 0.53 1.84 9.43
CA THR A 47 -0.89 2.21 9.48
C THR A 47 -1.36 2.73 8.12
N ALA A 48 -2.69 2.84 7.95
CA ALA A 48 -3.27 3.45 6.76
C ALA A 48 -2.85 4.92 6.62
N ASP A 49 -2.83 5.67 7.72
CA ASP A 49 -2.43 7.08 7.73
C ASP A 49 -0.96 7.26 7.32
N GLU A 50 -0.07 6.40 7.82
CA GLU A 50 1.34 6.39 7.42
C GLU A 50 1.51 6.04 5.94
N ALA A 51 0.74 5.08 5.43
CA ALA A 51 0.76 4.73 4.00
C ALA A 51 0.28 5.91 3.13
N VAL A 52 -0.81 6.59 3.51
CA VAL A 52 -1.29 7.78 2.79
C VAL A 52 -0.25 8.90 2.81
N ALA A 53 0.37 9.17 3.97
CA ALA A 53 1.43 10.16 4.09
C ALA A 53 2.63 9.84 3.18
N GLU A 54 3.03 8.58 3.10
CA GLU A 54 4.12 8.13 2.22
C GLU A 54 3.77 8.34 0.73
N VAL A 55 2.53 8.04 0.31
CA VAL A 55 2.06 8.30 -1.07
C VAL A 55 2.08 9.79 -1.40
N ILE A 56 1.59 10.63 -0.49
CA ILE A 56 1.59 12.09 -0.68
C ILE A 56 3.02 12.61 -0.81
N ALA A 57 3.92 12.23 0.11
CA ALA A 57 5.31 12.67 0.08
C ALA A 57 6.02 12.26 -1.23
N ARG A 58 5.74 11.05 -1.74
CA ARG A 58 6.27 10.59 -3.04
C ARG A 58 5.71 11.40 -4.22
N ALA A 59 4.43 11.72 -4.20
CA ALA A 59 3.80 12.55 -5.22
C ALA A 59 4.41 13.97 -5.21
N GLU A 60 4.55 14.57 -4.03
CA GLU A 60 5.20 15.87 -3.86
C GLU A 60 6.64 15.86 -4.37
N ALA A 61 7.43 14.84 -4.03
CA ALA A 61 8.81 14.71 -4.54
C ALA A 61 8.87 14.57 -6.07
N ARG A 62 7.90 13.87 -6.67
CA ARG A 62 7.82 13.68 -8.13
C ARG A 62 7.40 14.93 -8.88
N PHE A 63 6.53 15.75 -8.28
CA PHE A 63 5.94 16.93 -8.91
C PHE A 63 6.48 18.25 -8.35
N ALA A 64 7.48 18.21 -7.47
CA ALA A 64 8.14 19.40 -6.96
C ALA A 64 8.73 20.21 -8.12
N PRO A 65 8.43 21.52 -8.23
CA PRO A 65 9.03 22.36 -9.24
C PRO A 65 10.55 22.37 -9.03
N ALA A 66 11.30 22.16 -10.12
CA ALA A 66 12.75 22.35 -10.12
C ALA A 66 13.01 23.80 -9.67
N ARG A 67 13.63 23.96 -8.50
CA ARG A 67 14.09 25.26 -8.02
C ARG A 67 15.27 25.74 -8.82
#